data_AF-A4CB81-F1
#
_entry.id   AF-A4CB81-F1
#
_cell.length_a   1.000
_cell.length_b   1.000
_cell.length_c   1.000
_cell.angle_alpha   90.00
_cell.angle_beta   90.00
_cell.angle_gamma   90.00
#
_symmetry.space_group_name_H-M   'P 1'
#
loop_
_entity.id
_entity.type
_entity.pdbx_description
1 polymer ?
#
loop_
_entity_poly.entity_id
_entity_poly.type
_entity_poly.pdbx_seq_one_letter_code
_entity_poly.pdbx_strand_id
1 'polypeptide(L)'
;MADVIAAIQVMATYKFYKADFSAWAKRIEGNESKGEYWKKIFEEHPEFFRLGGERKKASLVWRRSYQKLYDVELEEKISRDKFKSLTQEEKKRISRIPLEDSDISTLINTAINLHTRELDQKKDSRWWIAAISGFSGMLGAIIGTLIKLI
;
A
#
# COMPACT_ATOMS: atom_id res chain seq x y z
N MET A 1 0.21 -7.52 1.91
CA MET A 1 1.35 -7.01 1.10
C MET A 1 1.03 -7.03 -0.40
N ALA A 2 0.75 -8.19 -1.01
CA ALA A 2 0.42 -8.25 -2.45
C ALA A 2 -0.66 -7.23 -2.88
N ASP A 3 -1.72 -7.09 -2.07
CA ASP A 3 -2.81 -6.14 -2.31
C ASP A 3 -2.33 -4.68 -2.34
N VAL A 4 -1.42 -4.30 -1.44
CA VAL A 4 -0.86 -2.94 -1.38
C VAL A 4 -0.06 -2.63 -2.64
N ILE A 5 0.78 -3.57 -3.07
CA ILE A 5 1.58 -3.41 -4.30
C ILE A 5 0.67 -3.32 -5.52
N ALA A 6 -0.33 -4.21 -5.63
CA ALA A 6 -1.29 -4.20 -6.73
C ALA A 6 -2.07 -2.87 -6.80
N ALA A 7 -2.53 -2.37 -5.65
CA ALA A 7 -3.18 -1.08 -5.56
C ALA A 7 -2.24 0.07 -5.95
N ILE A 8 -0.98 0.07 -5.49
CA ILE A 8 0.01 1.09 -5.87
C ILE A 8 0.19 1.12 -7.38
N GLN A 9 0.44 -0.03 -8.02
CA GLN A 9 0.68 -0.12 -9.47
C GLN A 9 -0.48 0.47 -10.28
N VAL A 10 -1.72 0.13 -9.92
CA VAL A 10 -2.90 0.58 -10.64
C VAL A 10 -3.23 2.04 -10.33
N MET A 11 -3.21 2.44 -9.06
CA MET A 11 -3.59 3.79 -8.66
C MET A 11 -2.53 4.84 -9.02
N ALA A 12 -1.27 4.44 -9.19
CA ALA A 12 -0.18 5.33 -9.60
C ALA A 12 -0.32 5.76 -11.06
N THR A 13 -0.66 4.83 -11.94
CA THR A 13 -0.70 5.02 -13.39
C THR A 13 -2.06 5.50 -13.90
N TYR A 14 -3.15 5.20 -13.17
CA TYR A 14 -4.49 5.55 -13.63
C TYR A 14 -4.70 7.07 -13.76
N LYS A 15 -5.33 7.52 -14.85
CA LYS A 15 -5.52 8.94 -15.14
C LYS A 15 -6.28 9.73 -14.07
N PHE A 16 -7.26 9.13 -13.39
CA PHE A 16 -7.92 9.77 -12.24
C PHE A 16 -7.19 9.44 -10.93
N TYR A 17 -6.81 10.47 -10.17
CA TYR A 17 -6.08 10.31 -8.90
C TYR A 17 -6.91 9.70 -7.76
N LYS A 18 -8.23 9.66 -7.90
CA LYS A 18 -9.16 9.09 -6.91
C LYS A 18 -10.38 8.46 -7.58
N ALA A 19 -10.88 7.38 -7.00
CA ALA A 19 -12.12 6.72 -7.37
C ALA A 19 -12.80 6.12 -6.12
N ASP A 20 -14.05 5.68 -6.25
CA ASP A 20 -14.72 4.87 -5.23
C ASP A 20 -14.12 3.46 -5.15
N PHE A 21 -14.47 2.73 -4.09
CA PHE A 21 -13.86 1.44 -3.79
C PHE A 21 -14.20 0.36 -4.80
N SER A 22 -15.44 0.30 -5.28
CA SER A 22 -15.87 -0.61 -6.35
C SER A 22 -15.10 -0.36 -7.65
N ALA A 23 -14.90 0.89 -8.01
CA ALA A 23 -14.15 1.30 -9.19
C ALA A 23 -12.66 0.92 -9.07
N TRP A 24 -12.08 0.99 -7.87
CA TRP A 24 -10.74 0.48 -7.63
C TRP A 24 -10.68 -1.04 -7.68
N ALA A 25 -11.62 -1.73 -7.03
CA ALA A 25 -11.70 -3.19 -7.06
C ALA A 25 -11.77 -3.74 -8.49
N LYS A 26 -12.61 -3.13 -9.34
CA LYS A 26 -12.65 -3.45 -10.78
C LYS A 26 -11.30 -3.30 -11.47
N ARG A 27 -10.57 -2.23 -11.17
CA ARG A 27 -9.31 -1.91 -11.87
C ARG A 27 -8.15 -2.76 -11.38
N ILE A 28 -8.15 -3.12 -10.11
CA ILE A 28 -7.05 -3.87 -9.50
C ILE A 28 -7.19 -5.36 -9.80
N GLU A 29 -8.39 -5.93 -9.69
CA GLU A 29 -8.59 -7.38 -9.82
C GLU A 29 -9.79 -7.77 -10.70
N GLY A 30 -10.45 -6.82 -11.37
CA GLY A 30 -11.56 -7.12 -12.27
C GLY A 30 -12.92 -7.34 -11.59
N ASN A 31 -13.02 -7.17 -10.26
CA ASN A 31 -14.23 -7.50 -9.51
C ASN A 31 -14.77 -6.31 -8.70
N GLU A 32 -15.82 -5.66 -9.18
CA GLU A 32 -16.47 -4.51 -8.51
C GLU A 32 -17.06 -4.86 -7.13
N SER A 33 -17.50 -6.11 -6.92
CA SER A 33 -18.11 -6.54 -5.65
C SER A 33 -17.16 -6.51 -4.46
N LYS A 34 -15.85 -6.44 -4.72
CA LYS A 34 -14.79 -6.41 -3.70
C LYS A 34 -14.51 -5.00 -3.17
N GLY A 35 -15.39 -4.03 -3.43
CA GLY A 35 -15.23 -2.65 -2.95
C GLY A 35 -14.95 -2.54 -1.45
N GLU A 36 -15.74 -3.18 -0.58
CA GLU A 36 -15.51 -3.13 0.88
C GLU A 36 -14.20 -3.81 1.30
N TYR A 37 -13.76 -4.85 0.59
CA TYR A 37 -12.45 -5.46 0.82
C TYR A 37 -11.32 -4.46 0.55
N TRP A 38 -11.34 -3.79 -0.61
CA TRP A 38 -10.33 -2.79 -0.95
C TRP A 38 -10.36 -1.57 -0.04
N LYS A 39 -11.55 -1.14 0.39
CA LYS A 39 -11.69 -0.09 1.41
C LYS A 39 -10.93 -0.46 2.68
N LYS A 40 -11.08 -1.69 3.18
CA LYS A 40 -10.36 -2.16 4.36
C LYS A 40 -8.85 -2.11 4.17
N ILE A 41 -8.34 -2.60 3.04
CA ILE A 41 -6.90 -2.50 2.70
C ILE A 41 -6.42 -1.04 2.72
N PHE A 42 -7.20 -0.11 2.15
CA PHE A 42 -6.84 1.31 2.16
C PHE A 42 -6.90 1.97 3.55
N GLU A 43 -7.74 1.46 4.45
CA GLU A 43 -7.82 1.93 5.84
C GLU A 43 -6.68 1.38 6.70
N GLU A 44 -6.24 0.14 6.44
CA GLU A 44 -5.13 -0.52 7.13
C GLU A 44 -3.76 0.05 6.74
N HIS A 45 -3.64 0.64 5.54
CA HIS A 45 -2.39 1.16 4.99
C HIS A 45 -2.41 2.68 4.71
N PRO A 46 -2.62 3.53 5.74
CA PRO A 46 -2.71 4.99 5.58
C PRO A 46 -1.39 5.65 5.11
N GLU A 47 -0.27 4.95 5.23
CA GLU A 47 1.04 5.37 4.72
C GLU A 47 1.06 5.48 3.18
N PHE A 48 0.24 4.68 2.49
CA PHE A 48 0.13 4.69 1.03
C PHE A 48 -1.17 5.33 0.55
N PHE A 49 -2.27 5.11 1.27
CA PHE A 49 -3.61 5.46 0.81
C PHE A 49 -4.26 6.52 1.69
N ARG A 50 -5.06 7.38 1.06
CA ARG A 50 -5.87 8.37 1.76
C ARG A 50 -7.30 8.35 1.27
N LEU A 51 -8.23 8.26 2.22
CA LEU A 51 -9.64 8.41 1.96
C LEU A 51 -10.04 9.88 1.75
N GLY A 52 -11.05 10.11 0.92
CA GLY A 52 -11.57 11.43 0.59
C GLY A 52 -13.02 11.37 0.11
N GLY A 53 -13.64 12.55 -0.06
CA GLY A 53 -15.05 12.65 -0.43
C GLY A 53 -15.95 11.91 0.56
N GLU A 54 -15.99 12.39 1.82
CA GLU A 54 -16.76 11.76 2.90
C GLU A 54 -16.38 10.29 3.15
N ARG A 55 -15.09 9.95 2.99
CA ARG A 55 -14.55 8.58 3.09
C ARG A 55 -15.14 7.58 2.08
N LYS A 56 -15.72 8.05 0.97
CA LYS A 56 -16.28 7.18 -0.09
C LYS A 56 -15.29 6.88 -1.23
N LYS A 57 -14.15 7.57 -1.26
CA LYS A 57 -13.14 7.43 -2.32
C LYS A 57 -11.75 7.24 -1.73
N ALA A 58 -10.90 6.51 -2.43
CA ALA A 58 -9.48 6.35 -2.10
C ALA A 58 -8.58 6.95 -3.17
N SER A 59 -7.37 7.34 -2.76
CA SER A 59 -6.30 7.88 -3.60
C SER A 59 -4.95 7.53 -2.98
N LEU A 60 -3.89 7.51 -3.79
CA LEU A 60 -2.53 7.48 -3.25
C LEU A 60 -2.21 8.81 -2.56
N VAL A 61 -1.58 8.73 -1.39
CA VAL A 61 -1.13 9.90 -0.62
C VAL A 61 -0.21 10.77 -1.48
N TRP A 62 0.78 10.16 -2.14
CA TRP A 62 1.75 10.87 -2.97
C TRP A 62 1.06 11.60 -4.12
N ARG A 63 0.13 10.96 -4.84
CA ARG A 63 -0.62 11.65 -5.90
C ARG A 63 -1.37 12.88 -5.41
N ARG A 64 -1.80 12.91 -4.15
CA ARG A 64 -2.50 14.05 -3.54
C ARG A 64 -1.57 15.23 -3.21
N SER A 65 -0.25 15.08 -3.28
CA SER A 65 0.68 16.22 -3.14
C SER A 65 0.72 17.08 -4.42
N TYR A 66 0.56 16.48 -5.61
CA TYR A 66 0.60 17.17 -6.89
C TYR A 66 -0.62 18.05 -7.15
N GLN A 67 -0.47 19.19 -7.83
CA GLN A 67 -1.61 20.04 -8.16
C GLN A 67 -2.60 19.36 -9.13
N LYS A 68 -3.87 19.74 -9.03
CA LYS A 68 -4.95 19.22 -9.90
C LYS A 68 -4.94 19.94 -11.26
N LEU A 69 -3.92 19.68 -12.06
CA LEU A 69 -3.64 20.35 -13.35
C LEU A 69 -3.37 19.35 -14.49
N TYR A 70 -3.85 18.12 -14.39
CA TYR A 70 -3.67 17.09 -15.41
C TYR A 70 -5.00 16.84 -16.13
N ASP A 71 -5.05 17.03 -17.45
CA ASP A 71 -6.22 16.72 -18.27
C ASP A 71 -6.25 15.21 -18.55
N VAL A 72 -7.32 14.52 -18.15
CA VAL A 72 -7.43 13.04 -18.31
C VAL A 72 -7.90 12.61 -19.70
N GLU A 73 -8.32 13.53 -20.55
CA GLU A 73 -8.72 13.24 -21.94
C GLU A 73 -7.54 13.46 -22.88
N LEU A 74 -6.80 14.54 -22.69
CA LEU A 74 -5.58 14.83 -23.45
C LEU A 74 -4.34 14.12 -22.90
N GLU A 75 -4.39 13.65 -21.65
CA GLU A 75 -3.27 13.04 -20.93
C GLU A 75 -2.05 13.96 -20.78
N GLU A 76 -2.33 15.25 -20.59
CA GLU A 76 -1.32 16.30 -20.52
C GLU A 76 -1.52 17.24 -19.34
N LYS A 77 -0.42 17.86 -18.90
CA LYS A 77 -0.46 18.90 -17.86
C LYS A 77 -0.87 20.24 -18.46
N ILE A 78 -1.89 20.86 -17.88
CA ILE A 78 -2.35 22.18 -18.27
C ILE A 78 -1.78 23.28 -17.38
N SER A 79 -1.69 24.49 -17.91
CA SER A 79 -1.32 25.66 -17.12
C SER A 79 -2.41 26.01 -16.09
N ARG A 80 -2.02 26.73 -15.04
CA ARG A 80 -2.97 27.22 -14.04
C ARG A 80 -4.00 28.17 -14.62
N ASP A 81 -3.63 28.98 -15.61
CA ASP A 81 -4.56 29.94 -16.21
C ASP A 81 -5.57 29.25 -17.11
N LYS A 82 -5.15 28.24 -17.88
CA LYS A 82 -6.08 27.35 -18.59
C LYS A 82 -7.04 26.67 -17.60
N PHE A 83 -6.54 26.15 -16.49
CA PHE A 83 -7.41 25.55 -15.46
C PHE A 83 -8.44 26.53 -14.89
N LYS A 84 -8.07 27.79 -14.67
CA LYS A 84 -8.99 28.81 -14.16
C LYS A 84 -10.10 29.13 -15.15
N SER A 85 -9.79 29.18 -16.45
CA SER A 85 -10.76 29.46 -17.51
C SER A 85 -11.73 28.31 -17.80
N LEU A 86 -11.47 27.09 -17.30
CA LEU A 86 -12.38 25.96 -17.46
C LEU A 86 -13.70 26.15 -16.70
N THR A 87 -14.78 25.69 -17.31
CA THR A 87 -16.08 25.49 -16.69
C THR A 87 -16.01 24.42 -15.59
N GLN A 88 -17.04 24.35 -14.75
CA GLN A 88 -17.09 23.35 -13.69
C GLN A 88 -17.20 21.91 -14.22
N GLU A 89 -17.83 21.72 -15.38
CA GLU A 89 -17.92 20.42 -16.03
C GLU A 89 -16.56 19.96 -16.56
N GLU A 90 -15.83 20.82 -17.27
CA GLU A 90 -14.47 20.52 -17.74
C GLU A 90 -13.52 20.23 -16.55
N LYS A 91 -13.65 20.97 -15.44
CA LYS A 91 -12.87 20.73 -14.21
C LYS A 91 -13.10 19.34 -13.60
N LYS A 92 -14.16 18.61 -13.95
CA LYS A 92 -14.36 17.21 -13.53
C LYS A 92 -13.41 16.26 -14.26
N ARG A 93 -12.97 16.63 -15.47
CA ARG A 93 -11.97 15.89 -16.27
C ARG A 93 -10.54 16.25 -15.91
N ILE A 94 -10.32 17.26 -15.08
CA ILE A 94 -8.98 17.53 -14.57
C ILE A 94 -8.69 16.64 -13.34
N SER A 95 -7.48 16.12 -13.25
CA SER A 95 -6.96 15.24 -12.24
C SER A 95 -5.59 15.73 -11.76
N ARG A 96 -4.91 14.91 -10.95
CA ARG A 96 -3.50 15.07 -10.59
C ARG A 96 -2.69 14.12 -11.46
N ILE A 97 -1.46 14.50 -11.78
CA ILE A 97 -0.61 13.71 -12.68
C ILE A 97 -0.46 12.26 -12.19
N PRO A 98 -0.44 11.27 -13.10
CA PRO A 98 0.07 9.94 -12.80
C PRO A 98 1.51 10.01 -12.26
N LEU A 99 1.93 8.97 -11.54
CA LEU A 99 3.29 8.91 -11.03
C LEU A 99 4.24 8.40 -12.11
N GLU A 100 5.48 8.88 -12.07
CA GLU A 100 6.58 8.38 -12.90
C GLU A 100 7.05 7.01 -12.39
N ASP A 101 7.74 6.25 -13.24
CA ASP A 101 8.24 4.90 -12.89
C ASP A 101 9.17 4.91 -11.66
N SER A 102 9.94 5.97 -11.48
CA SER A 102 10.81 6.17 -10.31
C SER A 102 10.02 6.37 -9.01
N ASP A 103 8.94 7.14 -9.05
CA ASP A 103 8.02 7.35 -7.93
C ASP A 103 7.32 6.04 -7.56
N ILE A 104 6.88 5.27 -8.57
CA ILE A 104 6.24 3.95 -8.39
C ILE A 104 7.21 2.98 -7.74
N SER A 105 8.43 2.90 -8.26
CA SER A 105 9.49 2.04 -7.71
C SER A 105 9.79 2.40 -6.26
N THR A 106 9.83 3.70 -5.94
CA THR A 106 10.03 4.18 -4.57
C THR A 106 8.90 3.74 -3.64
N LEU A 107 7.64 3.85 -4.07
CA LEU A 107 6.48 3.39 -3.31
C LEU A 107 6.50 1.87 -3.06
N ILE A 108 6.79 1.08 -4.10
CA ILE A 108 6.86 -0.39 -4.00
C ILE A 108 7.99 -0.81 -3.05
N ASN A 109 9.18 -0.22 -3.21
CA ASN A 109 10.32 -0.51 -2.32
C ASN A 109 10.01 -0.11 -0.88
N THR A 110 9.31 1.01 -0.67
CA THR A 110 8.86 1.43 0.66
C THR A 110 7.88 0.40 1.25
N ALA A 111 6.92 -0.08 0.47
CA ALA A 111 5.99 -1.13 0.90
C ALA A 111 6.75 -2.41 1.31
N ILE A 112 7.64 -2.90 0.45
CA ILE A 112 8.47 -4.07 0.72
C ILE A 112 9.27 -3.89 2.02
N ASN A 113 9.95 -2.76 2.18
CA ASN A 113 10.77 -2.49 3.36
C ASN A 113 9.94 -2.44 4.66
N LEU A 114 8.76 -1.80 4.62
CA LEU A 114 7.86 -1.78 5.78
C LEU A 114 7.43 -3.18 6.19
N HIS A 115 7.08 -4.03 5.21
CA HIS A 115 6.66 -5.40 5.49
C HIS A 115 7.78 -6.32 5.94
N THR A 116 8.97 -6.20 5.36
CA THR A 116 10.15 -6.91 5.84
C THR A 116 10.41 -6.56 7.30
N ARG A 117 10.33 -5.27 7.66
CA ARG A 117 10.49 -4.83 9.05
C ARG A 117 9.41 -5.39 9.99
N GLU A 118 8.16 -5.50 9.55
CA GLU A 118 7.10 -6.16 10.33
C GLU A 118 7.36 -7.65 10.56
N LEU A 119 7.88 -8.35 9.54
CA LEU A 119 8.25 -9.75 9.64
C LEU A 119 9.43 -9.96 10.59
N ASP A 120 10.43 -9.10 10.52
CA ASP A 120 11.61 -9.19 11.39
C ASP A 120 11.24 -8.88 12.85
N GLN A 121 10.40 -7.87 13.11
CA GLN A 121 9.86 -7.63 14.45
C GLN A 121 9.09 -8.84 15.02
N LYS A 122 8.32 -9.55 14.18
CA LYS A 122 7.62 -10.78 14.59
C LYS A 122 8.60 -11.91 14.88
N LYS A 123 9.67 -12.06 14.10
CA LYS A 123 10.73 -13.07 14.36
C LYS A 123 11.46 -12.76 15.65
N ASP A 124 11.85 -11.50 15.86
CA ASP A 124 12.56 -11.07 17.07
C ASP A 124 11.74 -11.33 18.32
N SER A 125 10.42 -11.11 18.30
CA SER A 125 9.54 -11.43 19.45
C SER A 125 9.53 -12.91 19.85
N ARG A 126 10.02 -13.81 19.00
CA ARG A 126 10.09 -15.27 19.22
C ARG A 126 11.49 -15.74 19.62
N TRP A 127 12.41 -14.84 19.98
CA TRP A 127 13.76 -15.16 20.46
C TRP A 127 13.78 -16.21 21.59
N TRP A 128 12.74 -16.23 22.41
CA TRP A 128 12.58 -17.17 23.53
C TRP A 128 12.43 -18.63 23.07
N ILE A 129 11.92 -18.89 21.86
CA ILE A 129 11.78 -20.26 21.31
C ILE A 129 13.16 -20.87 21.01
N ALA A 130 14.09 -20.06 20.50
CA ALA A 130 15.49 -20.46 20.31
C ALA A 130 16.20 -20.69 21.67
N ALA A 131 15.86 -19.91 22.69
CA ALA A 131 16.42 -20.08 24.03
C ALA A 131 15.97 -21.40 24.71
N ILE A 132 14.70 -21.78 24.58
CA ILE A 132 14.15 -23.03 25.15
C ILE A 132 14.73 -24.26 24.46
N SER A 133 14.89 -24.23 23.15
CA SER A 133 15.47 -25.34 22.39
C SER A 133 16.95 -25.58 22.73
N GLY A 134 17.73 -24.51 23.00
CA GLY A 134 19.08 -24.62 23.54
C GLY A 134 19.14 -25.20 24.96
N PHE A 135 18.19 -24.82 25.84
CA PHE A 135 18.12 -25.34 27.21
C PHE A 135 17.71 -26.82 27.29
N SER A 136 16.89 -27.28 26.35
CA SER A 136 16.42 -28.67 26.27
C SER A 136 17.55 -29.66 26.01
N GLY A 137 18.52 -29.29 25.17
CA GLY A 137 19.72 -30.10 24.90
C GLY A 137 20.65 -30.21 26.12
N MET A 138 20.73 -29.16 26.94
CA MET A 138 21.57 -29.14 28.13
C MET A 138 21.00 -30.00 29.27
N LEU A 139 19.68 -30.00 29.47
CA LEU A 139 19.00 -30.87 30.44
C LEU A 139 19.09 -32.35 30.07
N GLY A 140 18.98 -32.70 28.78
CA GLY A 140 19.15 -34.08 28.31
C GLY A 140 20.56 -34.64 28.54
N ALA A 141 21.60 -33.81 28.37
CA ALA A 141 22.98 -34.20 28.61
C ALA A 141 23.24 -34.52 30.09
N ILE A 142 22.71 -33.71 31.01
CA ILE A 142 22.88 -33.90 32.46
C ILE A 142 22.19 -35.18 32.94
N ILE A 143 20.96 -35.45 32.48
CA ILE A 143 20.23 -36.68 32.81
C ILE A 143 20.94 -37.91 32.23
N GLY A 144 21.43 -37.83 31.00
CA GLY A 144 22.19 -38.92 30.36
C GLY A 144 23.48 -39.27 31.09
N THR A 145 24.21 -38.29 31.62
CA THR A 145 25.40 -38.55 32.47
C THR A 145 25.04 -39.15 33.84
N LEU A 146 23.94 -38.73 34.45
CA LEU A 146 23.48 -39.26 35.75
C LEU A 146 23.01 -40.72 35.67
N ILE A 147 22.32 -41.10 34.58
CA ILE A 147 21.90 -42.50 34.34
C ILE A 147 23.11 -43.40 34.05
N LYS A 148 24.21 -42.86 33.50
CA LYS A 148 25.44 -43.62 33.22
C LYS A 148 26.34 -43.78 34.45
N LEU A 149 26.04 -43.08 35.54
CA LEU A 149 26.80 -43.06 36.81
C LEU A 149 26.14 -43.91 37.92
N ILE A 150 24.95 -44.47 37.66
CA ILE A 150 24.25 -45.45 38.51
C ILE A 150 24.37 -46.82 37.83
#